data_AF-A0A212IVG6-F1
#
_entry.id   AF-A0A212IVG6-F1
#
_cell.length_a   1.000
_cell.length_b   1.000
_cell.length_c   1.000
_cell.angle_alpha   90.00
_cell.angle_beta   90.00
_cell.angle_gamma   90.00
#
_symmetry.space_group_name_H-M   'P 1'
#
loop_
_entity.id
_entity.type
_entity.pdbx_description
1 polymer ?
#
loop_
_entity_poly.entity_id
_entity_poly.type
_entity_poly.pdbx_seq_one_letter_code
_entity_poly.pdbx_strand_id
1 'polypeptide(L)'
;MNNNTIESLAVKAVKESILSTSRLESYIQEKDKEPLWDGYVFIYNSDNHSNDNLKGKVATQVKGKANKNFSKKEISYQVEIHELQTYQRDGGIIYFVVYLDDNTKNKKIYYETLLPVKIGLYLDKIKKDNQKKVSIKLTEFPSKNIAKESIFLNFEDDSKKQTSFVSQGFLSLEQLLKNSPQEYSLSIQGYSSDHNQNQYSHLLDNEFYVYVTPKNTNLFIPTKTTSTQLEICDIIEDQISVNSFIYYTKFERIQSSKSIIIKIGNSTTLIFPRNQNDTETQVKIAMTSSLKQIIVDLNFIINAIENQSFYIGNMELKLPITDKILNKLDINRQKEKLLFYQKIGMVLNILNINDDLDLKLLVDSQIRDLKILIKVFIEKENVSNINTKHSIAVINLKIANLTLKLLIIKNNKEKPSYTIEDFFNSSSYLSISDKDGKKYIVPPFSALTKNDYTTISNIDHDNILISYQKLIEINDRIYEFANFDMLNMLLAYDEKPDPRLFNTIKKISDWLYSNPNENVSREITLLNHFQIIKRERELTEEEKSELLDFIEDASQPDDIKLASHLLLGNQVRAKHYFKKLDKATQENFKTYPIYLFGKNI
;
A
#
# COMPACT_ATOMS: atom_id res chain seq x y z
N MET A 1 47.23 4.68 -40.61
CA MET A 1 47.74 3.38 -40.12
C MET A 1 47.18 2.26 -40.99
N ASN A 2 47.88 1.15 -41.15
CA ASN A 2 47.31 -0.03 -41.82
C ASN A 2 46.31 -0.74 -40.87
N ASN A 3 45.37 -1.50 -41.43
CA ASN A 3 44.30 -2.15 -40.65
C ASN A 3 44.85 -3.13 -39.60
N ASN A 4 45.88 -3.91 -39.94
CA ASN A 4 46.48 -4.86 -39.01
C ASN A 4 47.08 -4.19 -37.76
N THR A 5 47.65 -2.98 -37.89
CA THR A 5 48.14 -2.22 -36.72
C THR A 5 46.99 -1.69 -35.89
N ILE A 6 45.91 -1.22 -36.52
CA ILE A 6 44.70 -0.74 -35.84
C ILE A 6 44.07 -1.88 -35.01
N GLU A 7 44.00 -3.09 -35.57
CA GLU A 7 43.45 -4.27 -34.88
C GLU A 7 44.34 -4.71 -33.70
N SER A 8 45.65 -4.89 -33.90
CA SER A 8 46.57 -5.23 -32.79
C SER A 8 46.51 -4.20 -31.65
N LEU A 9 46.45 -2.90 -31.97
CA LEU A 9 46.36 -1.84 -30.95
C LEU A 9 45.02 -1.84 -30.21
N ALA A 10 43.93 -2.17 -30.89
CA ALA A 10 42.62 -2.30 -30.27
C ALA A 10 42.58 -3.47 -29.28
N VAL A 11 43.09 -4.65 -29.69
CA VAL A 11 43.22 -5.82 -28.82
C VAL A 11 44.06 -5.50 -27.59
N LYS A 12 45.20 -4.83 -27.77
CA LYS A 12 46.07 -4.41 -26.66
C LYS A 12 45.35 -3.48 -25.69
N ALA A 13 44.55 -2.54 -26.17
CA ALA A 13 43.80 -1.62 -25.32
C ALA A 13 42.76 -2.34 -24.44
N VAL A 14 42.05 -3.33 -25.01
CA VAL A 14 41.07 -4.13 -24.26
C VAL A 14 41.79 -4.98 -23.21
N LYS A 15 42.88 -5.67 -23.57
CA LYS A 15 43.71 -6.44 -22.63
C LYS A 15 44.20 -5.57 -21.47
N GLU A 16 44.81 -4.41 -21.76
CA GLU A 16 45.29 -3.47 -20.75
C GLU A 16 44.18 -3.04 -19.78
N SER A 17 42.96 -2.80 -20.29
CA SER A 17 41.82 -2.42 -19.47
C SER A 17 41.27 -3.56 -18.60
N ILE A 18 41.40 -4.81 -19.04
CA ILE A 18 40.97 -6.00 -18.29
C ILE A 18 42.01 -6.40 -17.25
N LEU A 19 43.30 -6.34 -17.61
CA LEU A 19 44.44 -6.60 -16.72
C LEU A 19 44.45 -5.71 -15.47
N SER A 20 43.79 -4.56 -15.51
CA SER A 20 43.67 -3.68 -14.34
C SER A 20 42.67 -4.20 -13.29
N THR A 21 41.89 -5.24 -13.59
CA THR A 21 40.90 -5.83 -12.69
C THR A 21 41.51 -6.96 -11.85
N SER A 22 40.87 -7.30 -10.74
CA SER A 22 41.37 -8.35 -9.83
C SER A 22 40.94 -9.75 -10.26
N ARG A 23 39.80 -9.87 -10.96
CA ARG A 23 39.09 -11.15 -11.17
C ARG A 23 38.92 -11.55 -12.62
N LEU A 24 39.44 -10.76 -13.56
CA LEU A 24 39.35 -11.06 -14.99
C LEU A 24 40.73 -11.28 -15.59
N GLU A 25 40.82 -12.26 -16.48
CA GLU A 25 42.04 -12.56 -17.21
C GLU A 25 41.75 -12.68 -18.71
N SER A 26 42.45 -11.88 -19.53
CA SER A 26 42.19 -11.79 -20.97
C SER A 26 43.06 -12.76 -21.78
N TYR A 27 42.42 -13.65 -22.53
CA TYR A 27 43.04 -14.54 -23.53
C TYR A 27 42.49 -14.21 -24.92
N ILE A 28 42.83 -13.00 -25.38
CA ILE A 28 42.45 -12.48 -26.70
C ILE A 28 43.68 -12.60 -27.61
N GLN A 29 43.56 -13.20 -28.78
CA GLN A 29 44.70 -13.38 -29.67
C GLN A 29 44.89 -12.17 -30.59
N GLU A 30 46.13 -11.89 -30.98
CA GLU A 30 46.43 -10.91 -32.03
C GLU A 30 46.59 -11.64 -33.36
N LYS A 31 45.95 -11.13 -34.41
CA LYS A 31 46.06 -11.69 -35.78
C LYS A 31 45.61 -13.15 -35.88
N ASP A 32 44.62 -13.53 -35.06
CA ASP A 32 44.06 -14.87 -35.05
C ASP A 32 43.30 -15.16 -36.35
N LYS A 33 43.26 -16.45 -36.72
CA LYS A 33 42.45 -16.98 -37.82
C LYS A 33 41.19 -17.69 -37.30
N GLU A 34 40.92 -17.61 -36.00
CA GLU A 34 39.66 -18.09 -35.44
C GLU A 34 38.49 -17.41 -36.18
N PRO A 35 37.43 -18.16 -36.57
CA PRO A 35 36.54 -17.70 -37.64
C PRO A 35 35.78 -16.41 -37.33
N LEU A 36 35.36 -16.22 -36.08
CA LEU A 36 34.40 -15.17 -35.69
C LEU A 36 34.64 -14.54 -34.32
N TRP A 37 35.51 -15.11 -33.48
CA TRP A 37 35.83 -14.60 -32.15
C TRP A 37 37.31 -14.22 -32.13
N ASP A 38 37.66 -13.19 -31.34
CA ASP A 38 39.07 -12.82 -31.14
C ASP A 38 39.66 -13.47 -29.88
N GLY A 39 38.83 -14.10 -29.05
CA GLY A 39 39.23 -14.88 -27.88
C GLY A 39 38.27 -14.74 -26.71
N TYR A 40 38.77 -15.04 -25.50
CA TYR A 40 37.96 -15.15 -24.29
C TYR A 40 38.52 -14.32 -23.12
N VAL A 41 37.64 -14.00 -22.19
CA VAL A 41 38.00 -13.46 -20.87
C VAL A 41 37.52 -14.44 -19.80
N PHE A 42 38.43 -14.91 -18.98
CA PHE A 42 38.13 -15.82 -17.86
C PHE A 42 37.77 -15.00 -16.61
N ILE A 43 36.83 -15.52 -15.84
CA ILE A 43 36.30 -14.88 -14.63
C ILE A 43 36.64 -15.77 -13.44
N TYR A 44 37.14 -15.17 -12.36
CA TYR A 44 37.52 -15.88 -11.14
C TYR A 44 36.72 -15.41 -9.91
N ASN A 45 36.46 -16.33 -8.97
CA ASN A 45 35.76 -16.07 -7.71
C ASN A 45 36.60 -15.28 -6.68
N SER A 46 37.89 -15.08 -6.93
CA SER A 46 38.84 -14.33 -6.08
C SER A 46 39.93 -13.69 -6.94
N ASP A 47 40.79 -12.90 -6.32
CA ASP A 47 42.06 -12.41 -6.90
C ASP A 47 43.09 -13.53 -7.14
N ASN A 48 42.95 -14.68 -6.49
CA ASN A 48 43.71 -15.89 -6.79
C ASN A 48 43.17 -16.60 -8.04
N HIS A 49 43.89 -16.52 -9.17
CA HIS A 49 43.55 -17.11 -10.47
C HIS A 49 43.94 -18.60 -10.57
N SER A 50 43.51 -19.39 -9.58
CA SER A 50 43.66 -20.84 -9.61
C SER A 50 42.52 -21.50 -10.41
N ASN A 51 42.75 -22.71 -10.92
CA ASN A 51 41.72 -23.48 -11.63
C ASN A 51 40.47 -23.73 -10.77
N ASP A 52 40.65 -23.94 -9.46
CA ASP A 52 39.56 -24.17 -8.51
C ASP A 52 38.70 -22.91 -8.30
N ASN A 53 39.27 -21.73 -8.55
CA ASN A 53 38.59 -20.45 -8.46
C ASN A 53 37.94 -20.00 -9.77
N LEU A 54 38.10 -20.76 -10.86
CA LEU A 54 37.55 -20.40 -12.17
C LEU A 54 36.01 -20.47 -12.13
N LYS A 55 35.35 -19.33 -12.37
CA LYS A 55 33.89 -19.23 -12.42
C LYS A 55 33.33 -19.56 -13.80
N GLY A 56 34.00 -19.08 -14.84
CA GLY A 56 33.54 -19.21 -16.22
C GLY A 56 34.38 -18.41 -17.20
N LYS A 57 33.93 -18.34 -18.45
CA LYS A 57 34.58 -17.59 -19.52
C LYS A 57 33.53 -16.87 -20.37
N VAL A 58 33.93 -15.75 -20.97
CA VAL A 58 33.09 -14.96 -21.86
C VAL A 58 33.80 -14.75 -23.18
N ALA A 59 33.12 -15.04 -24.29
CA ALA A 59 33.64 -14.79 -25.62
C ALA A 59 33.64 -13.30 -25.94
N THR A 60 34.66 -12.84 -26.68
CA THR A 60 34.86 -11.43 -27.00
C THR A 60 35.19 -11.21 -28.47
N GLN A 61 34.70 -10.11 -29.02
CA GLN A 61 35.12 -9.58 -30.32
C GLN A 61 35.64 -8.17 -30.15
N VAL A 62 36.77 -7.85 -30.77
CA VAL A 62 37.43 -6.54 -30.72
C VAL A 62 37.62 -6.00 -32.14
N LYS A 63 36.99 -4.86 -32.43
CA LYS A 63 37.22 -4.12 -33.68
C LYS A 63 37.92 -2.79 -33.41
N GLY A 64 38.99 -2.51 -34.15
CA GLY A 64 39.64 -1.20 -34.13
C GLY A 64 39.06 -0.24 -35.18
N LYS A 65 38.94 1.04 -34.85
CA LYS A 65 38.52 2.08 -35.80
C LYS A 65 39.32 3.37 -35.59
N ALA A 66 39.94 3.87 -36.66
CA ALA A 66 40.54 5.19 -36.64
C ALA A 66 39.45 6.27 -36.50
N ASN A 67 39.58 7.13 -35.49
CA ASN A 67 38.64 8.23 -35.27
C ASN A 67 39.34 9.44 -34.65
N LYS A 68 38.85 10.64 -34.97
CA LYS A 68 39.33 11.91 -34.42
C LYS A 68 38.44 12.43 -33.29
N ASN A 69 37.22 11.91 -33.16
CA ASN A 69 36.26 12.36 -32.16
C ASN A 69 36.02 11.29 -31.08
N PHE A 70 36.41 11.62 -29.85
CA PHE A 70 36.30 10.77 -28.66
C PHE A 70 35.28 11.28 -27.62
N SER A 71 34.54 12.35 -27.92
CA SER A 71 33.62 12.98 -26.97
C SER A 71 32.33 12.19 -26.75
N LYS A 72 32.00 11.27 -27.65
CA LYS A 72 30.75 10.48 -27.57
C LYS A 72 30.80 9.44 -26.46
N LYS A 73 29.74 9.35 -25.67
CA LYS A 73 29.51 8.26 -24.69
C LYS A 73 28.86 7.02 -25.31
N GLU A 74 28.13 7.18 -26.42
CA GLU A 74 27.51 6.09 -27.17
C GLU A 74 27.88 6.21 -28.66
N ILE A 75 28.12 5.08 -29.31
CA ILE A 75 28.37 4.98 -30.74
C ILE A 75 27.47 3.91 -31.37
N SER A 76 27.32 3.97 -32.69
CA SER A 76 26.65 2.92 -33.45
C SER A 76 27.66 2.21 -34.34
N TYR A 77 27.56 0.88 -34.41
CA TYR A 77 28.44 0.05 -35.21
C TYR A 77 27.63 -0.99 -35.98
N GLN A 78 28.05 -1.28 -37.21
CA GLN A 78 27.38 -2.23 -38.09
C GLN A 78 28.01 -3.61 -37.91
N VAL A 79 27.19 -4.60 -37.54
CA VAL A 79 27.59 -6.00 -37.39
C VAL A 79 26.84 -6.84 -38.41
N GLU A 80 27.50 -7.84 -38.98
CA GLU A 80 26.88 -8.75 -39.93
C GLU A 80 25.86 -9.64 -39.22
N ILE A 81 24.71 -9.89 -39.85
CA ILE A 81 23.60 -10.65 -39.26
C ILE A 81 24.01 -12.10 -39.03
N HIS A 82 24.80 -12.70 -39.92
CA HIS A 82 25.27 -14.07 -39.76
C HIS A 82 26.22 -14.23 -38.55
N GLU A 83 27.00 -13.19 -38.24
CA GLU A 83 27.84 -13.16 -37.03
C GLU A 83 26.94 -13.14 -35.78
N LEU A 84 25.95 -12.22 -35.73
CA LEU A 84 25.00 -12.16 -34.62
C LEU A 84 24.24 -13.47 -34.41
N GLN A 85 23.76 -14.10 -35.47
CA GLN A 85 23.09 -15.42 -35.38
C GLN A 85 24.04 -16.49 -34.82
N THR A 86 25.32 -16.41 -35.13
CA THR A 86 26.33 -17.34 -34.60
C THR A 86 26.61 -17.07 -33.14
N TYR A 87 26.83 -15.81 -32.76
CA TYR A 87 26.97 -15.41 -31.36
C TYR A 87 25.74 -15.80 -30.55
N GLN A 88 24.52 -15.63 -31.08
CA GLN A 88 23.29 -16.00 -30.39
C GLN A 88 23.26 -17.49 -30.03
N ARG A 89 23.66 -18.36 -30.96
CA ARG A 89 23.71 -19.82 -30.75
C ARG A 89 24.79 -20.25 -29.76
N ASP A 90 25.85 -19.46 -29.62
CA ASP A 90 27.01 -19.75 -28.76
C ASP A 90 26.96 -19.01 -27.40
N GLY A 91 25.76 -18.61 -26.98
CA GLY A 91 25.55 -17.95 -25.68
C GLY A 91 25.87 -16.46 -25.63
N GLY A 92 26.12 -15.84 -26.78
CA GLY A 92 26.33 -14.41 -26.94
C GLY A 92 27.79 -14.01 -27.03
N ILE A 93 28.03 -12.70 -27.06
CA ILE A 93 29.38 -12.13 -27.09
C ILE A 93 29.44 -10.77 -26.38
N ILE A 94 30.58 -10.43 -25.78
CA ILE A 94 30.87 -9.02 -25.47
C ILE A 94 31.63 -8.41 -26.65
N TYR A 95 31.00 -7.44 -27.31
CA TYR A 95 31.50 -6.83 -28.52
C TYR A 95 32.15 -5.49 -28.20
N PHE A 96 33.44 -5.36 -28.49
CA PHE A 96 34.24 -4.16 -28.28
C PHE A 96 34.54 -3.43 -29.59
N VAL A 97 34.44 -2.10 -29.55
CA VAL A 97 34.92 -1.22 -30.61
C VAL A 97 35.86 -0.19 -30.00
N VAL A 98 37.13 -0.21 -30.41
CA VAL A 98 38.15 0.71 -29.89
C VAL A 98 38.40 1.81 -30.91
N TYR A 99 38.16 3.05 -30.50
CA TYR A 99 38.59 4.22 -31.26
C TYR A 99 40.06 4.51 -30.97
N LEU A 100 40.83 4.76 -32.03
CA LEU A 100 42.25 5.08 -31.98
C LEU A 100 42.51 6.38 -32.77
N ASP A 101 43.32 7.28 -32.21
CA ASP A 101 43.73 8.50 -32.91
C ASP A 101 44.91 8.26 -33.86
N ASP A 102 45.18 9.21 -34.74
CA ASP A 102 46.22 9.11 -35.77
C ASP A 102 47.65 8.95 -35.20
N ASN A 103 47.84 9.25 -33.91
CA ASN A 103 49.12 9.16 -33.20
C ASN A 103 49.19 8.00 -32.18
N THR A 104 48.15 7.15 -32.09
CA THR A 104 47.98 6.04 -31.12
C THR A 104 48.01 6.40 -29.64
N LYS A 105 48.02 7.70 -29.29
CA LYS A 105 48.12 8.17 -27.90
C LYS A 105 46.77 8.15 -27.20
N ASN A 106 45.70 8.46 -27.93
CA ASN A 106 44.34 8.45 -27.39
C ASN A 106 43.60 7.20 -27.85
N LYS A 107 43.07 6.46 -26.87
CA LYS A 107 42.27 5.25 -27.10
C LYS A 107 40.98 5.36 -26.29
N LYS A 108 39.86 4.93 -26.87
CA LYS A 108 38.60 4.85 -26.14
C LYS A 108 37.88 3.56 -26.50
N ILE A 109 37.52 2.80 -25.47
CA ILE A 109 36.89 1.49 -25.61
C ILE A 109 35.39 1.68 -25.48
N TYR A 110 34.65 1.21 -26.47
CA TYR A 110 33.20 1.06 -26.41
C TYR A 110 32.85 -0.43 -26.38
N TYR A 111 31.76 -0.78 -25.71
CA TYR A 111 31.32 -2.17 -25.60
C TYR A 111 29.80 -2.29 -25.69
N GLU A 112 29.35 -3.51 -25.97
CA GLU A 112 27.96 -3.94 -25.83
C GLU A 112 27.93 -5.42 -25.40
N THR A 113 27.02 -5.75 -24.48
CA THR A 113 26.76 -7.12 -24.02
C THR A 113 25.68 -7.75 -24.90
N LEU A 114 26.09 -8.50 -25.92
CA LEU A 114 25.18 -9.15 -26.86
C LEU A 114 24.80 -10.55 -26.36
N LEU A 115 23.95 -10.60 -25.33
CA LEU A 115 23.34 -11.84 -24.84
C LEU A 115 22.29 -12.39 -25.81
N PRO A 116 21.96 -13.69 -25.77
CA PRO A 116 21.07 -14.30 -26.77
C PRO A 116 19.69 -13.63 -26.91
N VAL A 117 19.08 -13.21 -25.79
CA VAL A 117 17.82 -12.44 -25.80
C VAL A 117 18.00 -11.11 -26.52
N LYS A 118 19.05 -10.35 -26.19
CA LYS A 118 19.32 -9.03 -26.77
C LYS A 118 19.65 -9.11 -28.25
N ILE A 119 20.40 -10.13 -28.67
CA ILE A 119 20.62 -10.42 -30.09
C ILE A 119 19.29 -10.69 -30.78
N GLY A 120 18.41 -11.50 -30.18
CA GLY A 120 17.06 -11.74 -30.69
C GLY A 120 16.28 -10.44 -30.92
N LEU A 121 16.34 -9.50 -29.97
CA LEU A 121 15.72 -8.17 -30.11
C LEU A 121 16.32 -7.31 -31.24
N TYR A 122 17.61 -7.46 -31.56
CA TYR A 122 18.21 -6.81 -32.73
C TYR A 122 17.78 -7.47 -34.04
N LEU A 123 17.71 -8.80 -34.07
CA LEU A 123 17.28 -9.57 -35.24
C LEU A 123 15.79 -9.36 -35.56
N ASP A 124 14.93 -9.26 -34.55
CA ASP A 124 13.49 -8.97 -34.70
C ASP A 124 13.23 -7.60 -35.36
N LYS A 125 14.20 -6.67 -35.33
CA LYS A 125 14.08 -5.33 -35.95
C LYS A 125 14.39 -5.33 -37.45
N ILE A 126 14.83 -6.44 -38.02
CA ILE A 126 15.13 -6.54 -39.45
C ILE A 126 13.82 -6.52 -40.23
N LYS A 127 13.64 -5.50 -41.09
CA LYS A 127 12.41 -5.31 -41.88
C LYS A 127 12.54 -5.74 -43.34
N LYS A 128 13.76 -6.03 -43.81
CA LYS A 128 14.06 -6.33 -45.21
C LYS A 128 14.75 -7.69 -45.32
N ASP A 129 14.23 -8.55 -46.19
CA ASP A 129 14.73 -9.92 -46.38
C ASP A 129 16.21 -10.00 -46.82
N ASN A 130 16.73 -8.95 -47.46
CA ASN A 130 18.11 -8.89 -47.98
C ASN A 130 19.07 -8.05 -47.13
N GLN A 131 18.68 -7.62 -45.93
CA GLN A 131 19.58 -6.87 -45.06
C GLN A 131 20.70 -7.79 -44.54
N LYS A 132 21.96 -7.40 -44.74
CA LYS A 132 23.14 -8.18 -44.29
C LYS A 132 23.72 -7.71 -42.96
N LYS A 133 23.52 -6.43 -42.61
CA LYS A 133 24.08 -5.79 -41.41
C LYS A 133 22.99 -5.17 -40.55
N VAL A 134 23.19 -5.17 -39.24
CA VAL A 134 22.36 -4.41 -38.30
C VAL A 134 23.24 -3.47 -37.47
N SER A 135 22.69 -2.30 -37.13
CA SER A 135 23.37 -1.35 -36.28
C SER A 135 23.13 -1.69 -34.82
N ILE A 136 24.19 -2.04 -34.10
CA ILE A 136 24.17 -2.13 -32.62
C ILE A 136 24.59 -0.79 -32.02
N LYS A 137 24.16 -0.53 -30.79
CA LYS A 137 24.60 0.62 -29.98
C LYS A 137 25.65 0.13 -28.98
N LEU A 138 26.76 0.84 -28.86
CA LEU A 138 27.80 0.55 -27.89
C LEU A 138 28.01 1.75 -26.98
N THR A 139 28.17 1.49 -25.69
CA THR A 139 28.45 2.53 -24.69
C THR A 139 29.91 2.50 -24.30
N GLU A 140 30.41 3.60 -23.75
CA GLU A 140 31.77 3.69 -23.23
C GLU A 140 32.03 2.63 -22.15
N PHE A 141 33.10 1.86 -22.31
CA PHE A 141 33.47 0.82 -21.35
C PHE A 141 33.89 1.44 -20.01
N PRO A 142 33.39 0.95 -18.87
CA PRO A 142 33.59 1.63 -17.59
C PRO A 142 35.06 1.76 -17.20
N SER A 143 35.41 2.87 -16.56
CA SER A 143 36.74 3.08 -15.97
C SER A 143 36.93 2.32 -14.65
N LYS A 144 35.86 2.18 -13.85
CA LYS A 144 35.88 1.49 -12.56
C LYS A 144 36.00 -0.03 -12.74
N ASN A 145 37.00 -0.65 -12.12
CA ASN A 145 37.26 -2.10 -12.24
C ASN A 145 36.09 -2.97 -11.77
N ILE A 146 35.44 -2.62 -10.66
CA ILE A 146 34.27 -3.34 -10.12
C ILE A 146 33.12 -3.39 -11.13
N ALA A 147 32.90 -2.31 -11.87
CA ALA A 147 31.87 -2.26 -12.91
C ALA A 147 32.22 -3.19 -14.09
N LYS A 148 33.50 -3.23 -14.48
CA LYS A 148 34.00 -4.19 -15.49
C LYS A 148 33.77 -5.63 -15.03
N GLU A 149 34.19 -5.99 -13.83
CA GLU A 149 34.01 -7.33 -13.24
C GLU A 149 32.52 -7.72 -13.20
N SER A 150 31.64 -6.80 -12.81
CA SER A 150 30.19 -7.02 -12.76
C SER A 150 29.58 -7.25 -14.15
N ILE A 151 30.04 -6.55 -15.19
CA ILE A 151 29.58 -6.77 -16.57
C ILE A 151 29.85 -8.22 -17.01
N PHE A 152 31.08 -8.69 -16.82
CA PHE A 152 31.48 -10.04 -17.23
C PHE A 152 30.77 -11.11 -16.39
N LEU A 153 30.63 -10.90 -15.08
CA LEU A 153 29.95 -11.83 -14.19
C LEU A 153 28.46 -11.99 -14.54
N ASN A 154 27.73 -10.89 -14.72
CA ASN A 154 26.32 -10.94 -15.11
C ASN A 154 26.16 -11.56 -16.50
N PHE A 155 27.03 -11.20 -17.45
CA PHE A 155 27.00 -11.79 -18.78
C PHE A 155 27.13 -13.31 -18.74
N GLU A 156 28.07 -13.84 -17.94
CA GLU A 156 28.31 -15.27 -17.84
C GLU A 156 27.10 -16.04 -17.28
N ASP A 157 26.48 -15.51 -16.23
CA ASP A 157 25.28 -16.08 -15.59
C ASP A 157 24.07 -16.06 -16.54
N ASP A 158 23.80 -14.91 -17.16
CA ASP A 158 22.68 -14.74 -18.10
C ASP A 158 22.88 -15.53 -19.39
N SER A 159 24.12 -15.62 -19.90
CA SER A 159 24.47 -16.41 -21.08
C SER A 159 24.06 -17.87 -20.89
N LYS A 160 24.45 -18.47 -19.75
CA LYS A 160 24.09 -19.85 -19.40
C LYS A 160 22.57 -20.07 -19.34
N LYS A 161 21.83 -19.12 -18.76
CA LYS A 161 20.36 -19.19 -18.64
C LYS A 161 19.65 -19.06 -19.99
N GLN A 162 20.22 -18.29 -20.92
CA GLN A 162 19.56 -17.95 -22.18
C GLN A 162 19.89 -18.90 -23.34
N THR A 163 21.09 -19.51 -23.36
CA THR A 163 21.60 -20.28 -24.50
C THR A 163 20.69 -21.45 -24.90
N SER A 164 20.17 -22.19 -23.94
CA SER A 164 19.32 -23.37 -24.19
C SER A 164 17.97 -23.03 -24.84
N PHE A 165 17.52 -21.76 -24.77
CA PHE A 165 16.23 -21.31 -25.29
C PHE A 165 16.31 -20.71 -26.70
N VAL A 166 17.51 -20.54 -27.27
CA VAL A 166 17.69 -19.92 -28.60
C VAL A 166 16.91 -20.64 -29.70
N SER A 167 16.87 -21.98 -29.65
CA SER A 167 16.15 -22.81 -30.63
C SER A 167 14.64 -22.82 -30.44
N GLN A 168 14.15 -22.59 -29.23
CA GLN A 168 12.72 -22.59 -28.88
C GLN A 168 12.09 -21.20 -29.06
N GLY A 169 12.93 -20.17 -29.07
CA GLY A 169 12.51 -18.77 -29.08
C GLY A 169 12.21 -18.26 -27.68
N PHE A 170 12.17 -16.93 -27.57
CA PHE A 170 11.92 -16.22 -26.31
C PHE A 170 10.46 -15.77 -26.23
N LEU A 171 9.81 -15.97 -25.08
CA LEU A 171 8.43 -15.56 -24.84
C LEU A 171 8.36 -14.07 -24.46
N SER A 172 7.29 -13.38 -24.86
CA SER A 172 7.07 -12.00 -24.39
C SER A 172 6.45 -11.99 -22.99
N LEU A 173 6.77 -10.97 -22.19
CA LEU A 173 6.20 -10.81 -20.85
C LEU A 173 4.67 -10.71 -20.89
N GLU A 174 4.11 -10.05 -21.92
CA GLU A 174 2.66 -9.94 -22.14
C GLU A 174 1.97 -11.30 -22.37
N GLN A 175 2.63 -12.20 -23.10
CA GLN A 175 2.13 -13.57 -23.33
C GLN A 175 2.10 -14.37 -22.02
N LEU A 176 3.09 -14.15 -21.15
CA LEU A 176 3.21 -14.83 -19.87
C LEU A 176 2.20 -14.30 -18.84
N LEU A 177 1.95 -12.99 -18.81
CA LEU A 177 0.97 -12.35 -17.92
C LEU A 177 -0.47 -12.85 -18.15
N LYS A 178 -0.82 -13.28 -19.37
CA LYS A 178 -2.17 -13.78 -19.69
C LYS A 178 -2.49 -15.16 -19.11
N ASN A 179 -1.49 -15.92 -18.67
CA ASN A 179 -1.65 -17.34 -18.33
C ASN A 179 -1.67 -17.67 -16.81
N SER A 180 -1.63 -16.68 -15.90
CA SER A 180 -1.70 -16.86 -14.42
C SER A 180 -0.57 -17.72 -13.76
N PRO A 181 -0.34 -17.58 -12.44
CA PRO A 181 0.89 -17.01 -11.90
C PRO A 181 2.12 -17.93 -11.96
N GLN A 182 3.17 -17.39 -12.55
CA GLN A 182 4.56 -17.85 -12.41
C GLN A 182 5.28 -16.89 -11.45
N GLU A 183 6.33 -17.37 -10.77
CA GLU A 183 7.23 -16.45 -10.06
C GLU A 183 8.11 -15.74 -11.10
N TYR A 184 8.32 -14.43 -10.92
CA TYR A 184 9.26 -13.67 -11.74
C TYR A 184 10.56 -13.54 -10.99
N SER A 185 11.66 -13.85 -11.67
CA SER A 185 13.00 -13.76 -11.10
C SER A 185 13.88 -12.82 -11.91
N LEU A 186 14.69 -12.06 -11.19
CA LEU A 186 15.77 -11.25 -11.70
C LEU A 186 17.03 -11.62 -10.91
N SER A 187 18.15 -11.75 -11.59
CA SER A 187 19.44 -12.06 -10.99
C SER A 187 20.38 -10.92 -11.35
N ILE A 188 20.92 -10.24 -10.35
CA ILE A 188 21.94 -9.22 -10.57
C ILE A 188 23.07 -9.52 -9.59
N GLN A 189 24.24 -9.79 -10.13
CA GLN A 189 25.45 -10.06 -9.37
C GLN A 189 26.39 -8.86 -9.47
N GLY A 190 27.12 -8.60 -8.40
CA GLY A 190 28.08 -7.52 -8.37
C GLY A 190 28.99 -7.62 -7.15
N TYR A 191 30.14 -6.98 -7.25
CA TYR A 191 31.09 -6.87 -6.14
C TYR A 191 30.95 -5.50 -5.50
N SER A 192 31.06 -5.43 -4.17
CA SER A 192 31.20 -4.15 -3.44
C SER A 192 32.49 -4.19 -2.65
N SER A 193 33.26 -3.10 -2.71
CA SER A 193 34.44 -2.90 -1.88
C SER A 193 34.14 -2.13 -0.60
N ASP A 194 32.90 -1.66 -0.41
CA ASP A 194 32.52 -0.74 0.65
C ASP A 194 31.38 -1.35 1.48
N HIS A 195 31.67 -1.65 2.74
CA HIS A 195 30.68 -2.16 3.69
C HIS A 195 29.73 -1.05 4.19
N ASN A 196 30.12 0.22 4.06
CA ASN A 196 29.43 1.35 4.68
C ASN A 196 28.69 2.26 3.68
N GLN A 197 28.88 2.09 2.37
CA GLN A 197 28.12 2.79 1.34
C GLN A 197 27.10 1.89 0.66
N ASN A 198 26.12 2.54 0.03
CA ASN A 198 24.97 1.99 -0.67
C ASN A 198 25.33 0.79 -1.59
N GLN A 199 25.27 -0.42 -1.01
CA GLN A 199 25.75 -1.68 -1.58
C GLN A 199 25.10 -2.00 -2.93
N TYR A 200 23.94 -1.43 -3.19
CA TYR A 200 23.14 -1.66 -4.39
C TYR A 200 23.44 -0.67 -5.53
N SER A 201 24.21 0.39 -5.27
CA SER A 201 24.42 1.47 -6.24
C SER A 201 24.97 0.98 -7.59
N HIS A 202 25.90 0.02 -7.56
CA HIS A 202 26.48 -0.59 -8.76
C HIS A 202 25.52 -1.56 -9.47
N LEU A 203 24.54 -2.11 -8.77
CA LEU A 203 23.54 -3.02 -9.35
C LEU A 203 22.47 -2.24 -10.13
N LEU A 204 22.18 -1.01 -9.72
CA LEU A 204 21.14 -0.16 -10.33
C LEU A 204 21.51 0.37 -11.73
N ASP A 205 22.80 0.36 -12.09
CA ASP A 205 23.31 0.86 -13.38
C ASP A 205 23.36 -0.22 -14.48
N ASN A 206 23.21 -1.50 -14.12
CA ASN A 206 23.33 -2.61 -15.06
C ASN A 206 22.01 -2.86 -15.81
N GLU A 207 22.13 -3.27 -17.07
CA GLU A 207 21.01 -3.91 -17.77
C GLU A 207 20.74 -5.26 -17.12
N PHE A 208 19.47 -5.56 -16.87
CA PHE A 208 19.04 -6.85 -16.33
C PHE A 208 18.00 -7.52 -17.24
N TYR A 209 17.95 -8.84 -17.11
CA TYR A 209 17.04 -9.71 -17.86
C TYR A 209 15.97 -10.26 -16.92
N VAL A 210 14.74 -10.33 -17.41
CA VAL A 210 13.61 -10.87 -16.64
C VAL A 210 13.40 -12.34 -17.01
N TYR A 211 13.32 -13.18 -15.99
CA TYR A 211 13.06 -14.61 -16.11
C TYR A 211 11.74 -14.98 -15.46
N VAL A 212 11.15 -16.03 -16.00
CA VAL A 212 10.01 -16.72 -15.43
C VAL A 212 10.49 -18.00 -14.78
N THR A 213 10.05 -18.22 -13.54
CA THR A 213 10.29 -19.44 -12.79
C THR A 213 8.97 -20.19 -12.61
N PRO A 214 8.75 -21.31 -13.30
CA PRO A 214 7.61 -22.19 -13.04
C PRO A 214 7.66 -22.72 -11.60
N LYS A 215 6.50 -22.81 -10.95
CA LYS A 215 6.39 -23.34 -9.58
C LYS A 215 7.06 -24.71 -9.46
N ASN A 216 7.76 -24.92 -8.35
CA ASN A 216 8.48 -26.16 -8.03
C ASN A 216 9.60 -26.53 -9.03
N THR A 217 10.17 -25.55 -9.75
CA THR A 217 11.32 -25.76 -10.62
C THR A 217 12.40 -24.73 -10.33
N ASN A 218 13.66 -25.09 -10.59
CA ASN A 218 14.80 -24.17 -10.61
C ASN A 218 15.12 -23.71 -12.04
N LEU A 219 14.12 -23.73 -12.93
CA LEU A 219 14.28 -23.38 -14.33
C LEU A 219 14.02 -21.88 -14.51
N PHE A 220 15.01 -21.18 -15.07
CA PHE A 220 14.89 -19.77 -15.44
C PHE A 220 14.56 -19.66 -16.93
N ILE A 221 13.29 -19.37 -17.25
CA ILE A 221 12.84 -19.18 -18.64
C ILE A 221 13.02 -17.72 -19.02
N PRO A 222 13.90 -17.37 -19.98
CA PRO A 222 14.14 -15.99 -20.38
C PRO A 222 12.93 -15.37 -21.10
N THR A 223 12.64 -14.13 -20.77
CA THR A 223 11.63 -13.33 -21.48
C THR A 223 12.29 -12.38 -22.48
N LYS A 224 11.56 -11.95 -23.52
CA LYS A 224 11.95 -10.85 -24.43
C LYS A 224 11.84 -9.48 -23.74
N THR A 225 12.41 -9.34 -22.54
CA THR A 225 12.35 -8.10 -21.76
C THR A 225 13.71 -7.82 -21.14
N THR A 226 14.26 -6.66 -21.48
CA THR A 226 15.44 -6.08 -20.82
C THR A 226 15.05 -4.73 -20.27
N SER A 227 15.65 -4.34 -19.15
CA SER A 227 15.45 -3.03 -18.55
C SER A 227 16.73 -2.53 -17.89
N THR A 228 16.84 -1.22 -17.81
CA THR A 228 17.91 -0.49 -17.10
C THR A 228 17.32 0.38 -15.98
N GLN A 229 16.03 0.20 -15.68
CA GLN A 229 15.27 1.00 -14.73
C GLN A 229 14.88 0.12 -13.54
N LEU A 230 15.86 -0.19 -12.71
CA LEU A 230 15.64 -0.84 -11.43
C LEU A 230 15.44 0.24 -10.36
N GLU A 231 14.41 0.06 -9.54
CA GLU A 231 14.19 0.86 -8.33
C GLU A 231 14.13 -0.09 -7.13
N ILE A 232 14.87 0.23 -6.07
CA ILE A 232 14.82 -0.50 -4.80
C ILE A 232 14.04 0.36 -3.82
N CYS A 233 12.98 -0.19 -3.23
CA CYS A 233 12.11 0.48 -2.28
C CYS A 233 12.27 -0.12 -0.89
N ASP A 234 12.67 0.71 0.07
CA ASP A 234 12.89 0.32 1.47
C ASP A 234 11.96 1.15 2.39
N ILE A 235 11.44 0.52 3.46
CA ILE A 235 10.89 1.25 4.61
C ILE A 235 12.00 1.32 5.66
N ILE A 236 12.40 2.53 6.02
CA ILE A 236 13.44 2.79 7.01
C ILE A 236 12.79 3.23 8.31
N GLU A 237 13.06 2.52 9.41
CA GLU A 237 12.64 2.89 10.75
C GLU A 237 13.65 3.87 11.36
N ASP A 238 13.38 5.16 11.23
CA ASP A 238 14.17 6.23 11.84
C ASP A 238 13.28 7.46 12.07
N GLN A 239 13.66 8.28 13.05
CA GLN A 239 12.86 9.41 13.49
C GLN A 239 13.05 10.62 12.59
N ILE A 240 11.95 11.32 12.30
CA ILE A 240 11.95 12.59 11.59
C ILE A 240 11.45 13.67 12.53
N SER A 241 12.29 14.66 12.79
CA SER A 241 12.04 15.66 13.83
C SER A 241 12.39 17.08 13.42
N VAL A 242 11.78 18.05 14.09
CA VAL A 242 12.17 19.48 14.05
C VAL A 242 12.19 19.98 15.49
N ASN A 243 13.29 20.61 15.93
CA ASN A 243 13.46 21.13 17.30
C ASN A 243 13.05 20.11 18.39
N SER A 244 13.53 18.86 18.26
CA SER A 244 13.25 17.73 19.15
C SER A 244 11.82 17.15 19.12
N PHE A 245 10.89 17.76 18.36
CA PHE A 245 9.56 17.18 18.18
C PHE A 245 9.58 16.14 17.06
N ILE A 246 9.23 14.89 17.38
CA ILE A 246 9.18 13.78 16.42
C ILE A 246 7.82 13.79 15.72
N TYR A 247 7.85 13.90 14.38
CA TYR A 247 6.66 13.88 13.52
C TYR A 247 6.41 12.51 12.91
N TYR A 248 7.47 11.79 12.56
CA TYR A 248 7.41 10.46 11.96
C TYR A 248 8.48 9.55 12.56
N THR A 249 8.21 8.24 12.60
CA THR A 249 9.14 7.21 13.10
C THR A 249 9.66 6.29 12.00
N LYS A 250 9.23 6.52 10.75
CA LYS A 250 9.68 5.81 9.57
C LYS A 250 9.47 6.63 8.31
N PHE A 251 10.18 6.28 7.25
CA PHE A 251 10.03 6.88 5.92
C PHE A 251 10.32 5.87 4.80
N GLU A 252 9.84 6.16 3.59
CA GLU A 252 10.09 5.33 2.40
C GLU A 252 11.31 5.88 1.65
N ARG A 253 12.26 5.01 1.31
CA ARG A 253 13.41 5.34 0.46
C ARG A 253 13.32 4.56 -0.84
N ILE A 254 13.33 5.26 -1.96
CA ILE A 254 13.42 4.67 -3.30
C ILE A 254 14.78 5.01 -3.90
N GLN A 255 15.49 4.01 -4.40
CA GLN A 255 16.83 4.16 -4.93
C GLN A 255 16.87 3.68 -6.39
N SER A 256 17.35 4.54 -7.28
CA SER A 256 17.57 4.24 -8.70
C SER A 256 18.98 4.64 -9.12
N SER A 257 19.38 4.30 -10.34
CA SER A 257 20.61 4.80 -10.98
C SER A 257 20.62 6.34 -11.10
N LYS A 258 19.45 6.97 -11.15
CA LYS A 258 19.30 8.42 -11.38
C LYS A 258 19.21 9.23 -10.11
N SER A 259 18.58 8.70 -9.07
CA SER A 259 18.26 9.46 -7.86
C SER A 259 18.06 8.57 -6.63
N ILE A 260 18.11 9.21 -5.47
CA ILE A 260 17.56 8.70 -4.22
C ILE A 260 16.33 9.55 -3.89
N ILE A 261 15.20 8.92 -3.65
CA ILE A 261 13.95 9.58 -3.28
C ILE A 261 13.63 9.21 -1.84
N ILE A 262 13.36 10.20 -1.01
CA ILE A 262 12.88 10.03 0.37
C ILE A 262 11.45 10.54 0.43
N LYS A 263 10.50 9.69 0.78
CA LYS A 263 9.11 10.10 1.05
C LYS A 263 8.84 10.09 2.54
N ILE A 264 8.45 11.25 3.06
CA ILE A 264 8.17 11.52 4.47
C ILE A 264 6.67 11.73 4.61
N GLY A 265 6.03 10.86 5.38
CA GLY A 265 4.58 10.81 5.48
C GLY A 265 3.92 10.68 4.09
N ASN A 266 2.76 11.31 3.93
CA ASN A 266 2.04 11.33 2.65
C ASN A 266 2.23 12.65 1.89
N SER A 267 2.96 13.60 2.47
CA SER A 267 3.03 14.96 1.94
C SER A 267 4.35 15.34 1.31
N THR A 268 5.48 14.83 1.80
CA THR A 268 6.79 15.41 1.45
C THR A 268 7.64 14.38 0.72
N THR A 269 8.15 14.74 -0.46
CA THR A 269 9.07 13.92 -1.24
C THR A 269 10.33 14.72 -1.56
N LEU A 270 11.48 14.20 -1.13
CA LEU A 270 12.80 14.76 -1.42
C LEU A 270 13.45 13.90 -2.50
N ILE A 271 13.98 14.55 -3.54
CA ILE A 271 14.64 13.86 -4.65
C ILE A 271 16.07 14.36 -4.71
N PHE A 272 17.00 13.45 -4.42
CA PHE A 272 18.44 13.66 -4.48
C PHE A 272 18.97 13.06 -5.81
N PRO A 273 19.24 13.88 -6.84
CA PRO A 273 19.85 13.40 -8.07
C PRO A 273 21.26 12.83 -7.80
N ARG A 274 21.63 11.77 -8.53
CA ARG A 274 22.99 11.17 -8.49
C ARG A 274 23.93 11.74 -9.55
N ASN A 275 23.41 12.49 -10.52
CA ASN A 275 24.20 13.03 -11.62
C ASN A 275 25.00 14.25 -11.16
N GLN A 276 26.28 14.33 -11.52
CA GLN A 276 27.15 15.46 -11.16
C GLN A 276 26.69 16.81 -11.75
N ASN A 277 25.90 16.78 -12.84
CA ASN A 277 25.42 17.99 -13.50
C ASN A 277 24.11 18.55 -12.92
N ASP A 278 23.40 17.78 -12.09
CA ASP A 278 22.14 18.17 -11.49
C ASP A 278 22.31 17.99 -9.98
N THR A 279 22.71 19.06 -9.29
CA THR A 279 23.06 19.02 -7.86
C THR A 279 21.94 19.53 -6.96
N GLU A 280 20.85 20.04 -7.53
CA GLU A 280 19.76 20.61 -6.75
C GLU A 280 18.83 19.51 -6.23
N THR A 281 18.71 19.43 -4.91
CA THR A 281 17.71 18.58 -4.26
C THR A 281 16.32 19.15 -4.54
N GLN A 282 15.44 18.35 -5.13
CA GLN A 282 14.07 18.78 -5.43
C GLN A 282 13.14 18.40 -4.29
N VAL A 283 12.34 19.37 -3.84
CA VAL A 283 11.31 19.16 -2.81
C VAL A 283 9.93 19.21 -3.48
N LYS A 284 9.17 18.12 -3.35
CA LYS A 284 7.78 18.04 -3.77
C LYS A 284 6.90 17.93 -2.54
N ILE A 285 5.88 18.80 -2.48
CA ILE A 285 4.87 18.79 -1.43
C ILE A 285 3.51 18.48 -2.08
N ALA A 286 2.89 17.41 -1.62
CA ALA A 286 1.52 17.02 -1.91
C ALA A 286 0.71 17.06 -0.60
N MET A 287 -0.60 17.22 -0.67
CA MET A 287 -1.45 17.21 0.52
C MET A 287 -2.26 15.92 0.52
N THR A 288 -2.27 15.24 1.66
CA THR A 288 -3.15 14.09 1.93
C THR A 288 -4.60 14.54 2.08
N SER A 289 -5.55 13.62 1.88
CA SER A 289 -6.97 13.90 2.15
C SER A 289 -7.39 13.54 3.58
N SER A 290 -6.56 12.80 4.33
CA SER A 290 -6.79 12.47 5.73
C SER A 290 -6.64 13.70 6.63
N LEU A 291 -7.65 14.02 7.46
CA LEU A 291 -7.57 15.11 8.44
C LEU A 291 -6.46 14.85 9.48
N LYS A 292 -6.40 13.62 10.03
CA LYS A 292 -5.36 13.27 11.03
C LYS A 292 -3.95 13.44 10.44
N GLN A 293 -3.73 12.91 9.23
CA GLN A 293 -2.42 12.97 8.60
C GLN A 293 -2.07 14.38 8.12
N ILE A 294 -3.02 15.16 7.58
CA ILE A 294 -2.72 16.52 7.11
C ILE A 294 -2.31 17.45 8.25
N ILE A 295 -2.84 17.24 9.47
CA ILE A 295 -2.43 18.01 10.65
C ILE A 295 -0.95 17.76 10.96
N VAL A 296 -0.52 16.48 10.96
CA VAL A 296 0.88 16.11 11.17
C VAL A 296 1.76 16.66 10.06
N ASP A 297 1.35 16.46 8.81
CA ASP A 297 2.08 16.87 7.61
C ASP A 297 2.26 18.39 7.53
N LEU A 298 1.19 19.17 7.75
CA LEU A 298 1.27 20.63 7.77
C LEU A 298 2.13 21.12 8.93
N ASN A 299 1.99 20.52 10.12
CA ASN A 299 2.79 20.91 11.27
C ASN A 299 4.29 20.64 10.99
N PHE A 300 4.63 19.49 10.43
CA PHE A 300 6.00 19.19 10.00
C PHE A 300 6.51 20.19 8.95
N ILE A 301 5.76 20.41 7.86
CA ILE A 301 6.17 21.29 6.77
C ILE A 301 6.39 22.72 7.26
N ILE A 302 5.46 23.26 8.05
CA ILE A 302 5.57 24.62 8.60
C ILE A 302 6.82 24.73 9.46
N ASN A 303 7.00 23.83 10.43
CA ASN A 303 8.16 23.90 11.33
C ASN A 303 9.48 23.67 10.58
N ALA A 304 9.55 22.74 9.64
CA ALA A 304 10.75 22.50 8.86
C ALA A 304 11.11 23.71 7.98
N ILE A 305 10.13 24.41 7.42
CA ILE A 305 10.35 25.63 6.64
C ILE A 305 10.84 26.78 7.52
N GLU A 306 10.22 26.98 8.68
CA GLU A 306 10.61 28.07 9.60
C GLU A 306 12.00 27.87 10.20
N ASN A 307 12.36 26.62 10.50
CA ASN A 307 13.71 26.27 10.97
C ASN A 307 14.73 26.12 9.84
N GLN A 308 14.29 26.13 8.58
CA GLN A 308 15.11 25.89 7.37
C GLN A 308 15.80 24.50 7.34
N SER A 309 15.54 23.65 8.32
CA SER A 309 16.06 22.29 8.41
C SER A 309 15.12 21.39 9.21
N PHE A 310 15.36 20.08 9.09
CA PHE A 310 14.77 19.04 9.92
C PHE A 310 15.79 17.90 10.07
N TYR A 311 15.55 16.97 10.97
CA TYR A 311 16.46 15.86 11.25
C TYR A 311 15.88 14.53 10.79
N ILE A 312 16.72 13.67 10.22
CA ILE A 312 16.47 12.23 10.07
C ILE A 312 17.47 11.52 10.98
N GLY A 313 16.98 10.87 12.04
CA GLY A 313 17.81 10.40 13.14
C GLY A 313 18.64 11.55 13.70
N ASN A 314 19.97 11.42 13.62
CA ASN A 314 20.91 12.45 14.06
C ASN A 314 21.40 13.37 12.92
N MET A 315 20.95 13.16 11.69
CA MET A 315 21.40 13.91 10.52
C MET A 315 20.52 15.11 10.27
N GLU A 316 21.11 16.32 10.33
CA GLU A 316 20.43 17.54 9.92
C GLU A 316 20.36 17.65 8.38
N LEU A 317 19.16 17.80 7.85
CA LEU A 317 18.91 18.10 6.45
C LEU A 317 18.41 19.54 6.31
N LYS A 318 19.23 20.38 5.67
CA LYS A 318 18.81 21.72 5.27
C LYS A 318 17.87 21.64 4.08
N LEU A 319 16.71 22.27 4.20
CA LEU A 319 15.77 22.33 3.09
C LEU A 319 16.29 23.34 2.06
N PRO A 320 16.43 22.96 0.78
CA PRO A 320 16.71 23.91 -0.30
C PRO A 320 15.44 24.69 -0.63
N ILE A 321 15.03 25.56 0.28
CA ILE A 321 13.81 26.36 0.13
C ILE A 321 14.16 27.54 -0.76
N THR A 322 13.60 27.54 -1.97
CA THR A 322 13.67 28.70 -2.87
C THR A 322 12.53 29.67 -2.56
N ASP A 323 12.72 30.97 -2.83
CA ASP A 323 11.64 31.98 -2.72
C ASP A 323 10.39 31.58 -3.50
N LYS A 324 10.57 30.83 -4.59
CA LYS A 324 9.48 30.25 -5.39
C LYS A 324 8.65 29.23 -4.62
N ILE A 325 9.26 28.40 -3.78
CA ILE A 325 8.56 27.43 -2.91
C ILE A 325 7.81 28.15 -1.80
N LEU A 326 8.46 29.13 -1.15
CA LEU A 326 7.86 29.96 -0.09
C LEU A 326 6.62 30.71 -0.59
N ASN A 327 6.75 31.40 -1.73
CA ASN A 327 5.65 32.16 -2.33
C ASN A 327 4.49 31.26 -2.79
N LYS A 328 4.77 30.03 -3.22
CA LYS A 328 3.72 29.07 -3.62
C LYS A 328 2.95 28.50 -2.43
N LEU A 329 3.62 28.28 -1.31
CA LEU A 329 2.99 27.69 -0.13
C LEU A 329 2.17 28.70 0.67
N ASP A 330 2.63 29.95 0.77
CA ASP A 330 2.07 30.97 1.67
C ASP A 330 1.94 30.43 3.11
N ILE A 331 3.05 30.50 3.86
CA ILE A 331 3.17 29.89 5.19
C ILE A 331 2.13 30.41 6.17
N ASN A 332 1.77 31.70 6.10
CA ASN A 332 0.73 32.25 6.96
C ASN A 332 -0.63 31.60 6.68
N ARG A 333 -0.98 31.44 5.39
CA ARG A 333 -2.19 30.71 5.02
C ARG A 333 -2.14 29.23 5.42
N GLN A 334 -0.98 28.58 5.35
CA GLN A 334 -0.85 27.20 5.85
C GLN A 334 -1.03 27.08 7.36
N LYS A 335 -0.55 28.07 8.14
CA LYS A 335 -0.79 28.13 9.60
C LYS A 335 -2.27 28.30 9.93
N GLU A 336 -2.97 29.20 9.23
CA GLU A 336 -4.42 29.36 9.39
C GLU A 336 -5.16 28.06 9.06
N LYS A 337 -4.73 27.38 7.99
CA LYS A 337 -5.28 26.09 7.56
C LYS A 337 -5.04 24.99 8.59
N LEU A 338 -3.82 24.92 9.15
CA LEU A 338 -3.47 23.98 10.22
C LEU A 338 -4.34 24.22 11.46
N LEU A 339 -4.48 25.47 11.90
CA LEU A 339 -5.31 25.82 13.04
C LEU A 339 -6.78 25.43 12.81
N PHE A 340 -7.30 25.68 11.61
CA PHE A 340 -8.65 25.26 11.24
C PHE A 340 -8.83 23.74 11.32
N TYR A 341 -7.89 22.96 10.78
CA TYR A 341 -7.95 21.50 10.84
C TYR A 341 -7.78 20.94 12.26
N GLN A 342 -6.91 21.53 13.08
CA GLN A 342 -6.79 21.17 14.49
C GLN A 342 -8.10 21.40 15.24
N LYS A 343 -8.77 22.55 15.02
CA LYS A 343 -10.10 22.81 15.60
C LYS A 343 -11.14 21.79 15.13
N ILE A 344 -11.13 21.38 13.86
CA ILE A 344 -12.01 20.29 13.38
C ILE A 344 -11.69 18.98 14.12
N GLY A 345 -10.42 18.61 14.25
CA GLY A 345 -10.01 17.42 15.01
C GLY A 345 -10.52 17.45 16.46
N MET A 346 -10.47 18.61 17.12
CA MET A 346 -11.04 18.79 18.46
C MET A 346 -12.56 18.62 18.48
N VAL A 347 -13.29 19.15 17.50
CA VAL A 347 -14.75 18.95 17.38
C VAL A 347 -15.07 17.47 17.22
N LEU A 348 -14.36 16.75 16.35
CA LEU A 348 -14.58 15.31 16.14
C LEU A 348 -14.34 14.53 17.43
N ASN A 349 -13.29 14.85 18.19
CA ASN A 349 -13.02 14.24 19.48
C ASN A 349 -14.13 14.53 20.52
N ILE A 350 -14.65 15.77 20.58
CA ILE A 350 -15.77 16.13 21.47
C ILE A 350 -17.03 15.33 21.15
N LEU A 351 -17.26 15.05 19.86
CA LEU A 351 -18.36 14.23 19.36
C LEU A 351 -18.05 12.72 19.40
N ASN A 352 -16.95 12.30 20.05
CA ASN A 352 -16.51 10.90 20.15
C ASN A 352 -16.35 10.18 18.80
N ILE A 353 -15.92 10.91 17.76
CA ILE A 353 -15.71 10.36 16.43
C ILE A 353 -14.27 9.89 16.30
N ASN A 354 -14.11 8.57 16.21
CA ASN A 354 -12.80 7.94 16.04
C ASN A 354 -12.37 7.83 14.57
N ASP A 355 -13.34 7.84 13.64
CA ASP A 355 -13.08 7.74 12.21
C ASP A 355 -12.42 9.02 11.67
N ASP A 356 -11.59 8.87 10.64
CA ASP A 356 -10.93 10.03 10.03
C ASP A 356 -11.87 10.76 9.04
N LEU A 357 -11.64 12.06 8.88
CA LEU A 357 -12.39 12.89 7.93
C LEU A 357 -11.64 12.97 6.59
N ASP A 358 -12.29 12.55 5.51
CA ASP A 358 -11.76 12.66 4.15
C ASP A 358 -12.03 14.05 3.57
N LEU A 359 -11.02 14.90 3.61
CA LEU A 359 -11.04 16.27 3.12
C LEU A 359 -11.28 16.38 1.61
N LYS A 360 -11.03 15.31 0.84
CA LYS A 360 -11.27 15.32 -0.61
C LYS A 360 -12.75 15.29 -0.96
N LEU A 361 -13.59 14.77 -0.06
CA LEU A 361 -15.04 14.67 -0.23
C LEU A 361 -15.79 15.92 0.28
N LEU A 362 -15.08 16.91 0.81
CA LEU A 362 -15.69 18.15 1.29
C LEU A 362 -16.19 19.03 0.15
N VAL A 363 -17.40 19.57 0.33
CA VAL A 363 -17.95 20.63 -0.53
C VAL A 363 -18.02 21.96 0.21
N ASP A 364 -18.11 23.08 -0.51
CA ASP A 364 -18.06 24.44 0.07
C ASP A 364 -19.13 24.71 1.15
N SER A 365 -20.32 24.10 1.03
CA SER A 365 -21.35 24.21 2.06
C SER A 365 -20.93 23.57 3.38
N GLN A 366 -20.25 22.41 3.32
CA GLN A 366 -19.78 21.69 4.50
C GLN A 366 -18.64 22.42 5.21
N ILE A 367 -17.87 23.25 4.51
CA ILE A 367 -16.87 24.13 5.15
C ILE A 367 -17.56 25.15 6.07
N ARG A 368 -18.73 25.67 5.67
CA ARG A 368 -19.53 26.56 6.54
C ARG A 368 -20.08 25.79 7.73
N ASP A 369 -20.57 24.56 7.52
CA ASP A 369 -21.06 23.71 8.60
C ASP A 369 -19.94 23.40 9.61
N LEU A 370 -18.73 23.08 9.16
CA LEU A 370 -17.57 22.87 10.03
C LEU A 370 -17.21 24.12 10.85
N LYS A 371 -17.29 25.32 10.26
CA LYS A 371 -17.10 26.58 10.99
C LYS A 371 -18.17 26.78 12.07
N ILE A 372 -19.42 26.41 11.79
CA ILE A 372 -20.51 26.46 12.77
C ILE A 372 -20.24 25.47 13.91
N LEU A 373 -19.83 24.23 13.60
CA LEU A 373 -19.50 23.24 14.63
C LEU A 373 -18.33 23.68 15.51
N ILE A 374 -17.32 24.34 14.95
CA ILE A 374 -16.22 24.94 15.73
C ILE A 374 -16.76 25.97 16.72
N LYS A 375 -17.61 26.91 16.26
CA LYS A 375 -18.21 27.94 17.12
C LYS A 375 -19.00 27.32 18.28
N VAL A 376 -19.79 26.29 17.98
CA VAL A 376 -20.62 25.60 18.96
C VAL A 376 -19.77 24.81 19.96
N PHE A 377 -18.92 23.91 19.48
CA PHE A 377 -18.29 22.90 20.34
C PHE A 377 -16.99 23.39 20.98
N ILE A 378 -16.25 24.30 20.32
CA ILE A 378 -14.99 24.86 20.83
C ILE A 378 -15.23 26.21 21.50
N GLU A 379 -15.90 27.14 20.82
CA GLU A 379 -16.07 28.51 21.31
C GLU A 379 -17.31 28.65 22.23
N LYS A 380 -18.13 27.59 22.34
CA LYS A 380 -19.35 27.51 23.16
C LYS A 380 -20.37 28.61 22.85
N GLU A 381 -20.42 29.04 21.58
CA GLU A 381 -21.34 30.06 21.11
C GLU A 381 -22.69 29.47 20.66
N ASN A 382 -23.76 30.22 20.89
CA ASN A 382 -25.05 29.92 20.28
C ASN A 382 -25.08 30.36 18.81
N VAL A 383 -25.87 29.68 17.99
CA VAL A 383 -25.95 29.93 16.56
C VAL A 383 -27.29 30.58 16.19
N SER A 384 -27.29 31.36 15.12
CA SER A 384 -28.49 32.01 14.59
C SER A 384 -28.81 31.48 13.18
N ASN A 385 -30.04 31.71 12.70
CA ASN A 385 -30.49 31.38 11.34
C ASN A 385 -30.57 29.89 10.99
N ILE A 386 -30.83 29.00 11.97
CA ILE A 386 -31.24 27.63 11.65
C ILE A 386 -32.73 27.61 11.27
N ASN A 387 -33.05 27.05 10.11
CA ASN A 387 -34.42 26.87 9.65
C ASN A 387 -35.03 25.60 10.27
N THR A 388 -35.53 25.70 11.51
CA THR A 388 -36.32 24.62 12.14
C THR A 388 -37.70 25.14 12.53
N LYS A 389 -38.73 24.32 12.30
CA LYS A 389 -40.12 24.63 12.70
C LYS A 389 -40.42 24.28 14.16
N HIS A 390 -39.57 23.48 14.78
CA HIS A 390 -39.76 22.92 16.12
C HIS A 390 -38.81 23.57 17.13
N SER A 391 -39.20 23.61 18.40
CA SER A 391 -38.32 24.10 19.48
C SER A 391 -37.15 23.17 19.76
N ILE A 392 -37.29 21.88 19.42
CA ILE A 392 -36.26 20.85 19.51
C ILE A 392 -36.28 20.08 18.19
N ALA A 393 -35.12 19.86 17.59
CA ALA A 393 -34.98 19.07 16.36
C ALA A 393 -33.75 18.15 16.45
N VAL A 394 -33.90 16.92 15.99
CA VAL A 394 -32.78 15.99 15.79
C VAL A 394 -32.45 15.98 14.31
N ILE A 395 -31.18 16.17 13.97
CA ILE A 395 -30.72 16.18 12.58
C ILE A 395 -29.55 15.22 12.37
N ASN A 396 -29.47 14.66 11.17
CA ASN A 396 -28.30 13.93 10.68
C ASN A 396 -27.55 14.86 9.70
N LEU A 397 -26.43 15.44 10.14
CA LEU A 397 -25.59 16.31 9.33
C LEU A 397 -24.50 15.50 8.64
N LYS A 398 -24.52 15.46 7.30
CA LYS A 398 -23.51 14.77 6.50
C LYS A 398 -22.34 15.70 6.17
N ILE A 399 -21.13 15.33 6.58
CA ILE A 399 -19.88 16.03 6.26
C ILE A 399 -18.91 15.02 5.65
N ALA A 400 -18.59 15.18 4.36
CA ALA A 400 -17.76 14.20 3.63
C ALA A 400 -18.25 12.75 3.83
N ASN A 401 -17.38 11.90 4.39
CA ASN A 401 -17.63 10.49 4.74
C ASN A 401 -18.33 10.28 6.10
N LEU A 402 -18.58 11.34 6.88
CA LEU A 402 -19.15 11.26 8.22
C LEU A 402 -20.62 11.70 8.24
N THR A 403 -21.40 11.10 9.14
CA THR A 403 -22.78 11.53 9.45
C THR A 403 -22.92 11.78 10.93
N LEU A 404 -23.22 13.02 11.31
CA LEU A 404 -23.29 13.47 12.70
C LEU A 404 -24.74 13.57 13.14
N LYS A 405 -25.14 12.87 14.21
CA LYS A 405 -26.46 13.04 14.84
C LYS A 405 -26.37 14.14 15.88
N LEU A 406 -27.07 15.23 15.65
CA LEU A 406 -27.02 16.42 16.49
C LEU A 406 -28.41 16.79 17.00
N LEU A 407 -28.46 17.32 18.22
CA LEU A 407 -29.66 17.89 18.83
C LEU A 407 -29.62 19.41 18.72
N ILE A 408 -30.68 20.01 18.20
CA ILE A 408 -30.83 21.47 18.07
C ILE A 408 -31.95 21.92 18.99
N ILE A 409 -31.64 22.85 19.90
CA ILE A 409 -32.56 23.40 20.89
C ILE A 409 -32.70 24.91 20.64
N LYS A 410 -33.93 25.40 20.53
CA LYS A 410 -34.22 26.83 20.38
C LYS A 410 -34.24 27.53 21.76
N ASN A 411 -33.37 28.51 21.95
CA ASN A 411 -33.16 29.18 23.25
C ASN A 411 -34.18 30.26 23.57
N ASN A 412 -34.68 31.02 22.58
CA ASN A 412 -35.63 32.12 22.80
C ASN A 412 -36.66 32.25 21.66
N LYS A 413 -37.85 32.76 21.98
CA LYS A 413 -38.95 33.05 21.04
C LYS A 413 -38.74 34.37 20.28
N GLU A 414 -38.07 35.36 20.86
CA GLU A 414 -37.97 36.73 20.29
C GLU A 414 -36.78 36.94 19.33
N LYS A 415 -35.64 36.25 19.58
CA LYS A 415 -34.50 36.18 18.64
C LYS A 415 -34.15 34.71 18.42
N PRO A 416 -34.07 34.20 17.17
CA PRO A 416 -33.79 32.80 16.90
C PRO A 416 -32.31 32.48 17.17
N SER A 417 -32.01 32.21 18.44
CA SER A 417 -30.75 31.65 18.91
C SER A 417 -30.97 30.16 19.23
N TYR A 418 -30.04 29.33 18.80
CA TYR A 418 -30.09 27.89 18.95
C TYR A 418 -28.82 27.37 19.62
N THR A 419 -28.98 26.37 20.47
CA THR A 419 -27.91 25.52 20.99
C THR A 419 -27.87 24.25 20.16
N ILE A 420 -26.66 23.81 19.80
CA ILE A 420 -26.43 22.52 19.15
C ILE A 420 -25.66 21.66 20.14
N GLU A 421 -26.19 20.48 20.46
CA GLU A 421 -25.58 19.49 21.34
C GLU A 421 -25.29 18.21 20.55
N ASP A 422 -24.35 17.42 21.08
CA ASP A 422 -24.23 16.02 20.67
C ASP A 422 -25.52 15.28 21.11
N PHE A 423 -26.13 14.53 20.19
CA PHE A 423 -27.36 13.80 20.48
C PHE A 423 -27.16 12.74 21.58
N PHE A 424 -25.98 12.12 21.66
CA PHE A 424 -25.70 11.05 22.61
C PHE A 424 -25.23 11.54 23.98
N ASN A 425 -24.78 12.79 24.06
CA ASN A 425 -24.30 13.44 25.26
C ASN A 425 -25.02 14.79 25.48
N SER A 426 -26.35 14.76 25.37
CA SER A 426 -27.22 15.93 25.55
C SER A 426 -27.73 16.02 26.98
N SER A 427 -28.09 17.23 27.40
CA SER A 427 -28.74 17.47 28.70
C SER A 427 -30.21 17.02 28.75
N SER A 428 -30.79 16.65 27.60
CA SER A 428 -32.20 16.31 27.45
C SER A 428 -32.46 14.81 27.57
N TYR A 429 -33.55 14.45 28.26
CA TYR A 429 -34.01 13.05 28.33
C TYR A 429 -34.85 12.69 27.11
N LEU A 430 -34.60 11.50 26.55
CA LEU A 430 -35.47 10.89 25.56
C LEU A 430 -36.57 10.09 26.28
N SER A 431 -37.80 10.16 25.78
CA SER A 431 -38.89 9.31 26.27
C SER A 431 -39.66 8.66 25.13
N ILE A 432 -40.05 7.40 25.31
CA ILE A 432 -40.90 6.64 24.41
C ILE A 432 -42.26 6.46 25.09
N SER A 433 -43.35 6.71 24.35
CA SER A 433 -44.71 6.43 24.81
C SER A 433 -45.12 5.03 24.37
N ASP A 434 -45.75 4.27 25.27
CA ASP A 434 -46.45 3.04 24.89
C ASP A 434 -47.80 3.34 24.22
N LYS A 435 -48.55 2.28 23.90
CA LYS A 435 -49.86 2.37 23.25
C LYS A 435 -50.91 3.10 24.09
N ASP A 436 -50.74 3.11 25.41
CA ASP A 436 -51.64 3.73 26.38
C ASP A 436 -51.19 5.17 26.74
N GLY A 437 -50.08 5.64 26.15
CA GLY A 437 -49.53 6.97 26.36
C GLY A 437 -48.62 7.12 27.58
N LYS A 438 -48.34 6.04 28.33
CA LYS A 438 -47.37 6.04 29.43
C LYS A 438 -45.97 6.26 28.85
N LYS A 439 -45.21 7.17 29.46
CA LYS A 439 -43.88 7.58 28.99
C LYS A 439 -42.79 6.89 29.79
N TYR A 440 -41.80 6.36 29.07
CA TYR A 440 -40.63 5.71 29.62
C TYR A 440 -39.40 6.49 29.22
N ILE A 441 -38.57 6.90 30.20
CA ILE A 441 -37.28 7.52 29.93
C ILE A 441 -36.32 6.44 29.45
N VAL A 442 -35.69 6.67 28.30
CA VAL A 442 -34.78 5.71 27.67
C VAL A 442 -33.48 6.41 27.26
N PRO A 443 -32.38 5.66 27.08
CA PRO A 443 -31.17 6.23 26.51
C PRO A 443 -31.39 6.74 25.08
N PRO A 444 -30.60 7.72 24.61
CA PRO A 444 -30.69 8.22 23.22
C PRO A 444 -30.48 7.11 22.19
N PHE A 445 -29.77 6.03 22.54
CA PHE A 445 -29.53 4.88 21.68
C PHE A 445 -30.83 4.14 21.29
N SER A 446 -31.87 4.17 22.13
CA SER A 446 -33.17 3.58 21.82
C SER A 446 -33.95 4.30 20.72
N ALA A 447 -33.51 5.49 20.29
CA ALA A 447 -34.06 6.17 19.11
C ALA A 447 -33.39 5.74 17.79
N LEU A 448 -32.40 4.85 17.84
CA LEU A 448 -31.66 4.45 16.64
C LEU A 448 -32.31 3.26 15.95
N THR A 449 -32.34 3.31 14.63
CA THR A 449 -32.69 2.19 13.76
C THR A 449 -31.44 1.41 13.36
N LYS A 450 -31.63 0.20 12.80
CA LYS A 450 -30.56 -0.57 12.15
C LYS A 450 -29.69 0.30 11.23
N ASN A 451 -30.32 1.11 10.38
CA ASN A 451 -29.60 1.96 9.43
C ASN A 451 -28.77 3.05 10.13
N ASP A 452 -29.28 3.62 11.24
CA ASP A 452 -28.52 4.60 12.02
C ASP A 452 -27.22 3.99 12.57
N TYR A 453 -27.25 2.78 13.12
CA TYR A 453 -26.05 2.09 13.63
C TYR A 453 -24.98 1.81 12.56
N THR A 454 -25.38 1.74 11.27
CA THR A 454 -24.42 1.53 10.17
C THR A 454 -23.86 2.83 9.57
N THR A 455 -24.50 3.97 9.85
CA THR A 455 -24.25 5.24 9.14
C THR A 455 -23.78 6.38 10.03
N ILE A 456 -24.18 6.43 11.29
CA ILE A 456 -23.89 7.54 12.19
C ILE A 456 -22.51 7.38 12.81
N SER A 457 -21.71 8.44 12.73
CA SER A 457 -20.28 8.39 13.07
C SER A 457 -19.98 8.76 14.53
N ASN A 458 -20.88 9.48 15.21
CA ASN A 458 -20.70 9.93 16.59
C ASN A 458 -21.40 9.03 17.63
N ILE A 459 -21.68 7.77 17.31
CA ILE A 459 -22.25 6.83 18.29
C ILE A 459 -21.18 6.52 19.35
N ASP A 460 -21.48 6.87 20.60
CA ASP A 460 -20.64 6.52 21.74
C ASP A 460 -20.88 5.08 22.20
N HIS A 461 -20.22 4.13 21.52
CA HIS A 461 -20.32 2.69 21.77
C HIS A 461 -19.98 2.27 23.20
N ASP A 462 -19.05 2.98 23.86
CA ASP A 462 -18.60 2.65 25.21
C ASP A 462 -19.61 3.05 26.27
N ASN A 463 -20.42 4.08 26.01
CA ASN A 463 -21.43 4.57 26.95
C ASN A 463 -22.81 3.91 26.77
N ILE A 464 -23.03 3.09 25.73
CA ILE A 464 -24.34 2.45 25.46
C ILE A 464 -24.80 1.64 26.68
N LEU A 465 -24.04 0.64 27.13
CA LEU A 465 -24.45 -0.20 28.26
C LEU A 465 -24.64 0.62 29.55
N ILE A 466 -23.70 1.52 29.83
CA ILE A 466 -23.72 2.39 31.02
C ILE A 466 -25.01 3.22 31.05
N SER A 467 -25.47 3.70 29.89
CA SER A 467 -26.69 4.50 29.79
C SER A 467 -27.96 3.72 30.15
N TYR A 468 -28.06 2.43 29.80
CA TYR A 468 -29.16 1.58 30.26
C TYR A 468 -29.07 1.32 31.76
N GLN A 469 -27.88 1.00 32.27
CA GLN A 469 -27.67 0.69 33.69
C GLN A 469 -28.06 1.86 34.61
N LYS A 470 -27.82 3.10 34.19
CA LYS A 470 -28.21 4.31 34.93
C LYS A 470 -29.73 4.51 35.07
N LEU A 471 -30.54 3.85 34.25
CA LEU A 471 -31.99 4.04 34.22
C LEU A 471 -32.78 2.90 34.87
N ILE A 472 -32.11 1.91 35.49
CA ILE A 472 -32.76 0.75 36.12
C ILE A 472 -33.78 1.15 37.19
N GLU A 473 -33.47 2.15 38.02
CA GLU A 473 -34.37 2.60 39.09
C GLU A 473 -35.51 3.50 38.59
N ILE A 474 -35.42 3.98 37.35
CA ILE A 474 -36.33 4.99 36.77
C ILE A 474 -37.30 4.37 35.77
N ASN A 475 -36.84 3.36 35.01
CA ASN A 475 -37.60 2.71 33.95
C ASN A 475 -37.72 1.21 34.26
N ASP A 476 -38.90 0.80 34.72
CA ASP A 476 -39.26 -0.59 35.02
C ASP A 476 -39.15 -1.52 33.81
N ARG A 477 -39.11 -1.00 32.57
CA ARG A 477 -38.96 -1.77 31.31
C ARG A 477 -37.59 -1.63 30.66
N ILE A 478 -36.57 -1.11 31.37
CA ILE A 478 -35.27 -0.82 30.76
C ILE A 478 -34.59 -2.06 30.15
N TYR A 479 -34.79 -3.24 30.75
CA TYR A 479 -34.26 -4.52 30.26
C TYR A 479 -34.87 -4.92 28.91
N GLU A 480 -36.17 -4.65 28.71
CA GLU A 480 -36.87 -4.92 27.46
C GLU A 480 -36.34 -4.01 26.34
N PHE A 481 -36.18 -2.70 26.62
CA PHE A 481 -35.60 -1.76 25.66
C PHE A 481 -34.16 -2.15 25.29
N ALA A 482 -33.32 -2.45 26.29
CA ALA A 482 -31.95 -2.88 26.03
C ALA A 482 -31.88 -4.16 25.18
N ASN A 483 -32.77 -5.13 25.43
CA ASN A 483 -32.85 -6.35 24.63
C ASN A 483 -33.26 -6.05 23.17
N PHE A 484 -34.27 -5.23 22.96
CA PHE A 484 -34.71 -4.82 21.62
C PHE A 484 -33.62 -4.07 20.85
N ASP A 485 -32.99 -3.10 21.51
CA ASP A 485 -31.96 -2.27 20.91
C ASP A 485 -30.69 -3.09 20.61
N MET A 486 -30.34 -4.05 21.46
CA MET A 486 -29.26 -5.02 21.19
C MET A 486 -29.55 -5.87 19.94
N LEU A 487 -30.78 -6.35 19.75
CA LEU A 487 -31.16 -7.10 18.54
C LEU A 487 -31.09 -6.20 17.29
N ASN A 488 -31.49 -4.93 17.41
CA ASN A 488 -31.41 -3.96 16.33
C ASN A 488 -29.94 -3.62 15.96
N MET A 489 -29.06 -3.50 16.95
CA MET A 489 -27.61 -3.41 16.75
C MET A 489 -27.05 -4.66 16.06
N LEU A 490 -27.52 -5.85 16.44
CA LEU A 490 -27.10 -7.12 15.84
C LEU A 490 -27.51 -7.21 14.35
N LEU A 491 -28.70 -6.75 13.99
CA LEU A 491 -29.09 -6.60 12.59
C LEU A 491 -28.13 -5.67 11.82
N ALA A 492 -27.71 -4.56 12.45
CA ALA A 492 -26.79 -3.61 11.82
C ALA A 492 -25.40 -4.23 11.63
N TYR A 493 -24.91 -4.98 12.62
CA TYR A 493 -23.66 -5.73 12.54
C TYR A 493 -23.68 -6.78 11.41
N ASP A 494 -24.78 -7.54 11.28
CA ASP A 494 -24.94 -8.56 10.24
C ASP A 494 -24.92 -7.95 8.82
N GLU A 495 -25.35 -6.69 8.65
CA GLU A 495 -25.27 -5.97 7.38
C GLU A 495 -23.88 -5.36 7.13
N LYS A 496 -23.30 -4.73 8.16
CA LYS A 496 -22.02 -4.04 8.08
C LYS A 496 -21.20 -4.32 9.36
N PRO A 497 -20.30 -5.31 9.33
CA PRO A 497 -19.52 -5.67 10.51
C PRO A 497 -18.67 -4.50 11.04
N ASP A 498 -18.93 -4.09 12.28
CA ASP A 498 -18.09 -3.16 13.06
C ASP A 498 -17.70 -3.85 14.37
N PRO A 499 -16.39 -4.11 14.62
CA PRO A 499 -15.92 -4.72 15.87
C PRO A 499 -16.32 -3.95 17.13
N ARG A 500 -16.42 -2.62 17.08
CA ARG A 500 -16.84 -1.78 18.21
C ARG A 500 -18.29 -2.07 18.57
N LEU A 501 -19.17 -2.09 17.56
CA LEU A 501 -20.59 -2.40 17.72
C LEU A 501 -20.79 -3.82 18.26
N PHE A 502 -20.06 -4.81 17.70
CA PHE A 502 -20.15 -6.20 18.15
C PHE A 502 -19.72 -6.38 19.61
N ASN A 503 -18.65 -5.71 20.02
CA ASN A 503 -18.21 -5.70 21.41
C ASN A 503 -19.27 -5.10 22.35
N THR A 504 -19.94 -4.02 21.94
CA THR A 504 -21.05 -3.45 22.70
C THR A 504 -22.23 -4.43 22.80
N ILE A 505 -22.60 -5.10 21.70
CA ILE A 505 -23.66 -6.11 21.69
C ILE A 505 -23.35 -7.23 22.69
N LYS A 506 -22.11 -7.75 22.70
CA LYS A 506 -21.67 -8.76 23.68
C LYS A 506 -21.82 -8.27 25.13
N LYS A 507 -21.31 -7.08 25.43
CA LYS A 507 -21.42 -6.49 26.78
C LYS A 507 -22.88 -6.36 27.24
N ILE A 508 -23.79 -5.95 26.35
CA ILE A 508 -25.23 -5.86 26.67
C ILE A 508 -25.80 -7.26 26.88
N SER A 509 -25.48 -8.21 26.01
CA SER A 509 -25.94 -9.60 26.14
C SER A 509 -25.49 -10.24 27.44
N ASP A 510 -24.23 -10.07 27.83
CA ASP A 510 -23.67 -10.62 29.07
C ASP A 510 -24.37 -10.01 30.29
N TRP A 511 -24.64 -8.71 30.24
CA TRP A 511 -25.38 -8.00 31.28
C TRP A 511 -26.82 -8.52 31.40
N LEU A 512 -27.56 -8.64 30.28
CA LEU A 512 -28.94 -9.15 30.26
C LEU A 512 -29.01 -10.62 30.71
N TYR A 513 -28.05 -11.45 30.29
CA TYR A 513 -27.97 -12.87 30.67
C TYR A 513 -27.67 -13.04 32.16
N SER A 514 -26.77 -12.23 32.71
CA SER A 514 -26.36 -12.31 34.12
C SER A 514 -27.36 -11.68 35.10
N ASN A 515 -28.34 -10.91 34.61
CA ASN A 515 -29.31 -10.19 35.44
C ASN A 515 -30.75 -10.54 35.00
N PRO A 516 -31.29 -11.69 35.45
CA PRO A 516 -32.66 -12.08 35.15
C PRO A 516 -33.66 -11.00 35.59
N ASN A 517 -34.65 -10.73 34.74
CA ASN A 517 -35.66 -9.72 34.99
C ASN A 517 -37.03 -10.21 34.51
N GLU A 518 -38.11 -9.77 35.14
CA GLU A 518 -39.46 -10.22 34.82
C GLU A 518 -39.94 -9.79 33.42
N ASN A 519 -39.39 -8.70 32.86
CA ASN A 519 -39.82 -8.18 31.56
C ASN A 519 -39.20 -8.92 30.36
N VAL A 520 -38.11 -9.68 30.56
CA VAL A 520 -37.45 -10.46 29.50
C VAL A 520 -37.16 -11.85 30.03
N SER A 521 -37.79 -12.86 29.43
CA SER A 521 -37.66 -14.24 29.91
C SER A 521 -36.23 -14.76 29.79
N ARG A 522 -35.88 -15.73 30.65
CA ARG A 522 -34.56 -16.37 30.66
C ARG A 522 -34.26 -17.06 29.34
N GLU A 523 -35.27 -17.65 28.71
CA GLU A 523 -35.15 -18.31 27.42
C GLU A 523 -34.75 -17.31 26.33
N ILE A 524 -35.37 -16.13 26.32
CA ILE A 524 -35.06 -15.07 25.35
C ILE A 524 -33.63 -14.56 25.55
N THR A 525 -33.22 -14.27 26.79
CA THR A 525 -31.85 -13.78 27.04
C THR A 525 -30.80 -14.82 26.69
N LEU A 526 -31.04 -16.10 26.97
CA LEU A 526 -30.15 -17.21 26.60
C LEU A 526 -30.06 -17.41 25.08
N LEU A 527 -31.20 -17.46 24.38
CA LEU A 527 -31.23 -17.57 22.92
C LEU A 527 -30.50 -16.40 22.25
N ASN A 528 -30.68 -15.18 22.80
CA ASN A 528 -30.00 -13.98 22.34
C ASN A 528 -28.49 -14.04 22.59
N HIS A 529 -28.06 -14.55 23.74
CA HIS A 529 -26.67 -14.75 24.05
C HIS A 529 -26.00 -15.77 23.10
N PHE A 530 -26.63 -16.92 22.89
CA PHE A 530 -26.07 -17.98 22.04
C PHE A 530 -26.06 -17.60 20.56
N GLN A 531 -27.05 -16.84 20.06
CA GLN A 531 -26.98 -16.35 18.68
C GLN A 531 -25.82 -15.36 18.46
N ILE A 532 -25.43 -14.61 19.48
CA ILE A 532 -24.27 -13.69 19.43
C ILE A 532 -22.98 -14.51 19.44
N ILE A 533 -22.85 -15.48 20.36
CA ILE A 533 -21.70 -16.40 20.41
C ILE A 533 -21.52 -17.13 19.08
N LYS A 534 -22.61 -17.64 18.50
CA LYS A 534 -22.58 -18.38 17.23
C LYS A 534 -22.02 -17.59 16.04
N ARG A 535 -22.04 -16.25 16.10
CA ARG A 535 -21.42 -15.38 15.09
C ARG A 535 -19.90 -15.25 15.26
N GLU A 536 -19.39 -15.52 16.45
CA GLU A 536 -17.96 -15.44 16.79
C GLU A 536 -17.27 -16.82 16.73
N ARG A 537 -17.96 -17.87 17.19
CA ARG A 537 -17.47 -19.25 17.24
C ARG A 537 -18.61 -20.26 17.22
N GLU A 538 -18.28 -21.54 17.00
CA GLU A 538 -19.23 -22.63 17.24
C GLU A 538 -19.62 -22.75 18.71
N LEU A 539 -20.85 -23.21 18.96
CA LEU A 539 -21.36 -23.48 20.32
C LEU A 539 -20.67 -24.71 20.92
N THR A 540 -20.40 -24.68 22.22
CA THR A 540 -19.84 -25.82 22.97
C THR A 540 -20.90 -26.90 23.21
N GLU A 541 -20.49 -28.09 23.67
CA GLU A 541 -21.44 -29.17 23.98
C GLU A 541 -22.35 -28.81 25.16
N GLU A 542 -21.86 -28.06 26.14
CA GLU A 542 -22.66 -27.54 27.24
C GLU A 542 -23.73 -26.56 26.74
N GLU A 543 -23.34 -25.60 25.89
CA GLU A 543 -24.27 -24.63 25.28
C GLU A 543 -25.32 -25.33 24.40
N LYS A 544 -24.94 -26.38 23.68
CA LYS A 544 -25.88 -27.20 22.91
C LYS A 544 -26.83 -27.98 23.81
N SER A 545 -26.35 -28.48 24.96
CA SER A 545 -27.19 -29.19 25.94
C SER A 545 -28.29 -28.30 26.48
N GLU A 546 -27.97 -27.04 26.84
CA GLU A 546 -28.98 -26.08 27.31
C GLU A 546 -30.07 -25.81 26.26
N LEU A 547 -29.71 -25.79 24.97
CA LEU A 547 -30.69 -25.67 23.89
C LEU A 547 -31.57 -26.93 23.71
N LEU A 548 -31.04 -28.12 24.02
CA LEU A 548 -31.80 -29.36 23.99
C LEU A 548 -32.85 -29.41 25.10
N ASP A 549 -32.50 -28.91 26.30
CA ASP A 549 -33.46 -28.81 27.42
C ASP A 549 -34.70 -27.99 27.02
N PHE A 550 -34.52 -26.87 26.31
CA PHE A 550 -35.63 -26.07 25.78
C PHE A 550 -36.47 -26.79 24.72
N ILE A 551 -35.86 -27.68 23.94
CA ILE A 551 -36.56 -28.47 22.91
C ILE A 551 -37.40 -29.57 23.56
N GLU A 552 -36.88 -30.20 24.61
CA GLU A 552 -37.52 -31.31 25.31
C GLU A 552 -38.65 -30.87 26.25
N ASP A 553 -38.59 -29.64 26.76
CA ASP A 553 -39.66 -29.07 27.57
C ASP A 553 -40.94 -28.84 26.75
N ALA A 554 -41.97 -29.66 27.03
CA ALA A 554 -43.26 -29.59 26.37
C ALA A 554 -44.00 -28.26 26.59
N SER A 555 -43.71 -27.55 27.69
CA SER A 555 -44.34 -26.26 28.03
C SER A 555 -43.79 -25.08 27.22
N GLN A 556 -42.61 -25.24 26.61
CA GLN A 556 -41.97 -24.16 25.86
C GLN A 556 -42.73 -23.82 24.56
N PRO A 557 -42.92 -22.52 24.27
CA PRO A 557 -43.48 -22.03 23.02
C PRO A 557 -42.78 -22.54 21.75
N ASP A 558 -43.52 -22.65 20.65
CA ASP A 558 -42.99 -23.16 19.37
C ASP A 558 -41.90 -22.24 18.76
N ASP A 559 -41.90 -20.94 19.07
CA ASP A 559 -40.89 -19.96 18.62
C ASP A 559 -39.55 -20.11 19.36
N ILE A 560 -39.58 -20.42 20.66
CA ILE A 560 -38.39 -20.81 21.44
C ILE A 560 -37.79 -22.09 20.88
N LYS A 561 -38.61 -23.12 20.62
CA LYS A 561 -38.16 -24.38 20.01
C LYS A 561 -37.59 -24.19 18.61
N LEU A 562 -38.22 -23.34 17.81
CA LEU A 562 -37.72 -22.94 16.50
C LEU A 562 -36.33 -22.30 16.61
N ALA A 563 -36.16 -21.30 17.49
CA ALA A 563 -34.91 -20.61 17.72
C ALA A 563 -33.79 -21.57 18.15
N SER A 564 -34.06 -22.49 19.09
CA SER A 564 -33.10 -23.51 19.52
C SER A 564 -32.65 -24.40 18.35
N HIS A 565 -33.58 -24.86 17.50
CA HIS A 565 -33.23 -25.65 16.32
C HIS A 565 -32.39 -24.89 15.29
N LEU A 566 -32.63 -23.58 15.11
CA LEU A 566 -31.81 -22.73 14.25
C LEU A 566 -30.36 -22.61 14.77
N LEU A 567 -30.20 -22.46 16.09
CA LEU A 567 -28.89 -22.41 16.73
C LEU A 567 -28.15 -23.75 16.69
N LEU A 568 -28.87 -24.87 16.76
CA LEU A 568 -28.29 -26.21 16.56
C LEU A 568 -28.07 -26.58 15.07
N GLY A 569 -28.49 -25.73 14.12
CA GLY A 569 -28.36 -26.01 12.68
C GLY A 569 -29.34 -27.04 12.13
N ASN A 570 -30.36 -27.44 12.90
CA ASN A 570 -31.36 -28.44 12.51
C ASN A 570 -32.48 -27.82 11.65
N GLN A 571 -32.19 -27.63 10.37
CA GLN A 571 -33.09 -26.95 9.41
C GLN A 571 -34.44 -27.65 9.24
N VAL A 572 -34.47 -28.99 9.28
CA VAL A 572 -35.70 -29.77 9.10
C VAL A 572 -36.67 -29.52 10.26
N ARG A 573 -36.17 -29.57 11.49
CA ARG A 573 -36.98 -29.31 12.68
C ARG A 573 -37.34 -27.83 12.80
N ALA A 574 -36.42 -26.92 12.50
CA ALA A 574 -36.72 -25.50 12.47
C ALA A 574 -37.90 -25.20 11.52
N LYS A 575 -37.88 -25.71 10.29
CA LYS A 575 -38.98 -25.53 9.33
C LYS A 575 -40.32 -26.10 9.81
N HIS A 576 -40.29 -27.21 10.55
CA HIS A 576 -41.48 -27.80 11.16
C HIS A 576 -42.11 -26.86 12.19
N TYR A 577 -41.32 -26.34 13.12
CA TYR A 577 -41.81 -25.42 14.15
C TYR A 577 -42.24 -24.07 13.58
N PHE A 578 -41.51 -23.52 12.60
CA PHE A 578 -41.91 -22.29 11.92
C PHE A 578 -43.32 -22.37 11.29
N LYS A 579 -43.66 -23.50 10.67
CA LYS A 579 -44.98 -23.73 10.07
C LYS A 579 -46.13 -23.81 11.09
N LYS A 580 -45.83 -24.10 12.36
CA LYS A 580 -46.86 -24.12 13.42
C LYS A 580 -47.22 -22.73 13.92
N LEU A 581 -46.31 -21.76 13.78
CA LEU A 581 -46.56 -20.38 14.14
C LEU A 581 -47.66 -19.79 13.25
N ASP A 582 -48.51 -18.94 13.81
CA ASP A 582 -49.46 -18.17 13.02
C ASP A 582 -48.75 -17.15 12.13
N LYS A 583 -49.46 -16.62 11.11
CA LYS A 583 -48.86 -15.73 10.11
C LYS A 583 -48.27 -14.46 10.71
N ALA A 584 -48.88 -13.88 11.74
CA ALA A 584 -48.36 -12.67 12.35
C ALA A 584 -47.06 -12.96 13.12
N THR A 585 -47.02 -14.07 13.84
CA THR A 585 -45.81 -14.52 14.54
C THR A 585 -44.69 -14.91 13.56
N GLN A 586 -45.00 -15.54 12.43
CA GLN A 586 -44.01 -15.81 11.38
C GLN A 586 -43.38 -14.53 10.81
N GLU A 587 -44.20 -13.52 10.47
CA GLU A 587 -43.69 -12.25 9.94
C GLU A 587 -42.86 -11.51 10.99
N ASN A 588 -43.28 -11.52 12.25
CA ASN A 588 -42.50 -10.94 13.33
C ASN A 588 -41.17 -11.69 13.54
N PHE A 589 -41.17 -13.03 13.51
CA PHE A 589 -39.98 -13.84 13.71
C PHE A 589 -38.90 -13.56 12.66
N LYS A 590 -39.30 -13.34 11.40
CA LYS A 590 -38.38 -12.96 10.31
C LYS A 590 -37.64 -11.66 10.55
N THR A 591 -38.15 -10.78 11.42
CA THR A 591 -37.49 -9.51 11.73
C THR A 591 -36.34 -9.66 12.73
N TYR A 592 -36.26 -10.80 13.44
CA TYR A 592 -35.21 -11.04 14.43
C TYR A 592 -33.89 -11.51 13.80
N PRO A 593 -32.72 -11.10 14.35
CA PRO A 593 -31.41 -11.49 13.84
C PRO A 593 -31.16 -13.01 13.81
N ILE A 594 -31.82 -13.78 14.68
CA ILE A 594 -31.67 -15.24 14.74
C ILE A 594 -32.14 -15.94 13.46
N TYR A 595 -33.01 -15.28 12.69
CA TYR A 595 -33.52 -15.77 11.42
C TYR A 595 -32.40 -15.96 10.37
N LEU A 596 -31.26 -15.28 10.51
CA LEU A 596 -30.06 -15.45 9.68
C LEU A 596 -29.64 -16.93 9.56
N PHE A 597 -29.88 -17.74 10.59
CA PHE A 597 -29.54 -19.17 10.61
C PHE A 597 -30.55 -20.07 9.89
N GLY A 598 -31.70 -19.55 9.46
CA GLY A 598 -32.75 -20.29 8.75
C GLY A 598 -32.51 -20.33 7.25
N LYS A 599 -32.10 -21.48 6.71
CA LYS A 599 -31.96 -21.68 5.26
C LYS A 599 -33.27 -22.25 4.71
N ASN A 600 -33.99 -21.48 3.89
CA ASN A 600 -35.23 -21.89 3.19
C ASN A 600 -36.46 -22.12 4.10
N ILE A 601 -36.58 -21.29 5.13
CA ILE A 601 -37.75 -21.20 6.01
C ILE A 601 -38.53 -19.93 5.68
#